data_AF-A0A660XML6-F1
#
_entry.id   AF-A0A660XML6-F1
#
_cell.length_a   1.000
_cell.length_b   1.000
_cell.length_c   1.000
_cell.angle_alpha   90.00
_cell.angle_beta   90.00
_cell.angle_gamma   90.00
#
_symmetry.space_group_name_H-M   'P 1'
#
loop_
_entity.id
_entity.type
_entity.pdbx_description
1 polymer ?
#
loop_
_entity_poly.entity_id
_entity_poly.type
_entity_poly.pdbx_seq_one_letter_code
_entity_poly.pdbx_strand_id
1 'polypeptide(L)'
;MRDTLYPASIKQLVSSVIHSLNSGKVFEIYKSSFFVPSEKDVFKTAIFNQELETPIGLAAGPHTQMTQNIIAGWLCGARYIELKTIQTLDEIEVSKPCIDISDEGYNCEWSQELKIKQSFEEYLKAWIIIHILRHELNYSGELGTVFNMSVGYDMKGILQDNVQWFFDKMNDCSLEKADMINEIRNIYPKIDNIDIPDTISNNITLSTMHGCPAD
;
A
#
# COMPACT_ATOMS: atom_id res chain seq x y z
N MET A 1 -7.38 24.34 -4.81
CA MET A 1 -6.76 23.04 -4.48
C MET A 1 -5.76 22.74 -5.59
N ARG A 2 -4.61 22.11 -5.31
CA ARG A 2 -3.73 21.64 -6.40
C ARG A 2 -4.17 20.24 -6.77
N ASP A 3 -4.33 19.98 -8.06
CA ASP A 3 -4.92 18.75 -8.58
C ASP A 3 -3.88 17.63 -8.81
N THR A 4 -2.76 17.68 -8.09
CA THR A 4 -1.65 16.73 -8.27
C THR A 4 -1.31 16.10 -6.93
N LEU A 5 -1.20 14.77 -6.91
CA LEU A 5 -0.68 14.03 -5.77
C LEU A 5 0.82 14.28 -5.63
N TYR A 6 1.26 14.64 -4.42
CA TYR A 6 2.67 14.81 -4.09
C TYR A 6 3.08 13.76 -3.06
N PRO A 7 3.72 12.67 -3.50
CA PRO A 7 4.34 11.69 -2.61
C PRO A 7 5.25 12.35 -1.58
N ALA A 8 5.03 12.05 -0.30
CA ALA A 8 5.93 12.48 0.76
C ALA A 8 7.19 11.61 0.77
N SER A 9 8.30 12.17 1.24
CA SER A 9 9.51 11.37 1.47
C SER A 9 9.32 10.42 2.66
N ILE A 10 10.03 9.29 2.66
CA ILE A 10 9.99 8.32 3.76
C ILE A 10 10.40 8.97 5.09
N LYS A 11 11.39 9.88 5.08
CA LYS A 11 11.84 10.63 6.26
C LYS A 11 10.73 11.46 6.88
N GLN A 12 9.96 12.18 6.07
CA GLN A 12 8.84 12.98 6.53
C GLN A 12 7.74 12.10 7.12
N LEU A 13 7.40 11.00 6.45
CA LEU A 13 6.36 10.07 6.90
C LEU A 13 6.75 9.40 8.22
N VAL A 14 7.95 8.80 8.32
CA VAL A 14 8.42 8.14 9.55
C VAL A 14 8.50 9.13 10.71
N SER A 15 9.09 10.31 10.49
CA SER A 15 9.17 11.34 11.54
C SER A 15 7.78 11.74 12.05
N SER A 16 6.82 11.97 11.13
CA SER A 16 5.46 12.36 11.47
C SER A 16 4.70 11.25 12.19
N VAL A 17 4.80 10.01 11.70
CA VAL A 17 4.13 8.83 12.28
C VAL A 17 4.64 8.58 13.69
N ILE A 18 5.96 8.51 13.91
CA ILE A 18 6.56 8.26 15.23
C ILE A 18 6.22 9.37 16.21
N HIS A 19 6.37 10.64 15.79
CA HIS A 19 6.03 11.78 16.64
C HIS A 19 4.56 11.77 17.07
N SER A 20 3.66 11.52 16.12
CA SER A 20 2.22 11.48 16.39
C SER A 20 1.88 10.29 17.29
N LEU A 21 2.48 9.12 17.03
CA LEU A 21 2.25 7.91 17.82
C LEU A 21 2.61 8.12 19.29
N ASN A 22 3.72 8.81 19.57
CA ASN A 22 4.09 9.18 20.95
C ASN A 22 3.08 10.12 21.62
N SER A 23 2.36 10.91 20.82
CA SER A 23 1.26 11.77 21.25
C SER A 23 -0.10 11.07 21.28
N GLY A 24 -0.15 9.76 21.02
CA GLY A 24 -1.36 8.93 21.14
C GLY A 24 -2.28 8.91 19.93
N LYS A 25 -1.82 9.34 18.75
CA LYS A 25 -2.60 9.28 17.49
C LYS A 25 -1.71 9.17 16.26
N VAL A 26 -2.22 8.73 15.11
CA VAL A 26 -1.52 8.80 13.82
C VAL A 26 -2.55 9.22 12.77
N PHE A 27 -2.24 10.24 11.95
CA PHE A 27 -3.18 10.80 10.96
C PHE A 27 -4.56 11.12 11.55
N GLU A 28 -4.60 11.72 12.75
CA GLU A 28 -5.82 12.01 13.52
C GLU A 28 -6.64 10.78 13.99
N ILE A 29 -6.15 9.56 13.76
CA ILE A 29 -6.71 8.34 14.32
C ILE A 29 -6.09 8.14 15.71
N TYR A 30 -6.92 8.23 16.75
CA TYR A 30 -6.47 8.02 18.12
C TYR A 30 -6.10 6.54 18.37
N LYS A 31 -5.09 6.30 19.21
CA LYS A 31 -4.67 4.94 19.60
C LYS A 31 -5.81 4.07 20.13
N SER A 32 -6.81 4.68 20.79
CA SER A 32 -8.00 3.99 21.28
C SER A 32 -8.88 3.40 20.17
N SER A 33 -8.71 3.87 18.94
CA SER A 33 -9.43 3.41 17.75
C SER A 33 -8.59 2.47 16.89
N PHE A 34 -7.34 2.20 17.26
CA PHE A 34 -6.51 1.26 16.51
C PHE A 34 -7.04 -0.14 16.68
N PHE A 35 -7.00 -0.90 15.60
CA PHE A 35 -7.18 -2.33 15.65
C PHE A 35 -5.98 -2.97 16.37
N VAL A 36 -6.25 -3.74 17.42
CA VAL A 36 -5.24 -4.47 18.19
C VAL A 36 -5.42 -5.96 17.93
N PRO A 37 -4.46 -6.62 17.25
CA PRO A 37 -4.58 -8.04 16.96
C PRO A 37 -4.45 -8.90 18.23
N SER A 38 -5.20 -10.00 18.27
CA SER A 38 -5.15 -10.99 19.33
C SER A 38 -5.00 -12.41 18.77
N GLU A 39 -4.20 -13.25 19.41
CA GLU A 39 -4.15 -14.70 19.11
C GLU A 39 -5.51 -15.39 19.26
N LYS A 40 -6.45 -14.79 20.01
CA LYS A 40 -7.79 -15.32 20.24
C LYS A 40 -8.85 -14.80 19.27
N ASP A 41 -8.45 -13.99 18.28
CA ASP A 41 -9.39 -13.42 17.31
C ASP A 41 -9.98 -14.51 16.42
N VAL A 42 -11.30 -14.69 16.50
CA VAL A 42 -12.05 -15.73 15.77
C VAL A 42 -12.16 -15.47 14.27
N PHE A 43 -11.84 -14.26 13.82
CA PHE A 43 -11.91 -13.85 12.42
C PHE A 43 -10.56 -13.95 11.69
N LYS A 44 -9.50 -14.41 12.38
CA LYS A 44 -8.23 -14.72 11.72
C LYS A 44 -8.44 -15.73 10.60
N THR A 45 -7.80 -15.48 9.47
CA THR A 45 -7.92 -16.31 8.28
C THR A 45 -6.58 -16.36 7.54
N ALA A 46 -6.54 -17.04 6.40
CA ALA A 46 -5.38 -17.06 5.52
C ALA A 46 -5.81 -17.03 4.06
N ILE A 47 -4.98 -16.40 3.23
CA ILE A 47 -5.11 -16.40 1.76
C ILE A 47 -3.72 -16.42 1.15
N PHE A 48 -3.54 -17.09 0.00
CA PHE A 48 -2.23 -17.23 -0.65
C PHE A 48 -1.12 -17.79 0.27
N ASN A 49 -1.51 -18.67 1.20
CA ASN A 49 -0.65 -19.23 2.26
C ASN A 49 -0.04 -18.18 3.20
N GLN A 50 -0.66 -17.01 3.32
CA GLN A 50 -0.28 -15.94 4.24
C GLN A 50 -1.40 -15.71 5.25
N GLU A 51 -1.02 -15.49 6.50
CA GLU A 51 -1.97 -15.20 7.58
C GLU A 51 -2.54 -13.78 7.46
N LEU A 52 -3.81 -13.64 7.87
CA LEU A 52 -4.52 -12.39 7.98
C LEU A 52 -5.09 -12.26 9.40
N GLU A 53 -4.74 -11.18 10.09
CA GLU A 53 -5.29 -10.89 11.43
C GLU A 53 -6.80 -10.61 11.38
N THR A 54 -7.32 -10.14 10.24
CA THR A 54 -8.76 -9.95 9.97
C THR A 54 -9.06 -10.25 8.48
N PRO A 55 -10.31 -10.59 8.11
CA PRO A 55 -10.68 -10.80 6.72
C PRO A 55 -11.05 -9.48 6.01
N ILE A 56 -10.73 -8.33 6.63
CA ILE A 56 -11.15 -7.00 6.16
C ILE A 56 -10.00 -6.36 5.40
N GLY A 57 -10.34 -5.60 4.37
CA GLY A 57 -9.36 -5.07 3.44
C GLY A 57 -9.70 -3.73 2.82
N LEU A 58 -8.72 -3.18 2.11
CA LEU A 58 -8.88 -2.04 1.22
C LEU A 58 -8.92 -2.55 -0.21
N ALA A 59 -9.90 -2.10 -1.00
CA ALA A 59 -10.01 -2.44 -2.41
C ALA A 59 -9.10 -1.53 -3.25
N ALA A 60 -8.70 -1.98 -4.45
CA ALA A 60 -7.95 -1.14 -5.37
C ALA A 60 -8.72 0.15 -5.71
N GLY A 61 -8.21 1.30 -5.27
CA GLY A 61 -8.91 2.57 -5.41
C GLY A 61 -8.02 3.78 -5.10
N PRO A 62 -8.52 5.02 -5.23
CA PRO A 62 -7.75 6.21 -4.91
C PRO A 62 -7.14 6.17 -3.49
N HIS A 63 -7.79 5.48 -2.56
CA HIS A 63 -7.34 5.30 -1.18
C HIS A 63 -6.18 4.30 -1.01
N THR A 64 -5.83 3.48 -2.02
CA THR A 64 -4.69 2.55 -1.97
C THR A 64 -3.52 2.97 -2.86
N GLN A 65 -3.46 4.24 -3.27
CA GLN A 65 -2.33 4.82 -4.01
C GLN A 65 -1.22 5.37 -3.10
N MET A 66 -1.61 6.00 -2.00
CA MET A 66 -0.70 6.77 -1.16
C MET A 66 -0.41 6.04 0.15
N THR A 67 0.84 6.13 0.58
CA THR A 67 1.38 5.50 1.79
C THR A 67 0.54 5.80 3.03
N GLN A 68 0.20 7.07 3.27
CA GLN A 68 -0.54 7.49 4.46
C GLN A 68 -1.94 6.88 4.53
N ASN A 69 -2.59 6.67 3.38
CA ASN A 69 -3.94 6.10 3.33
C ASN A 69 -3.90 4.60 3.61
N ILE A 70 -2.90 3.90 3.06
CA ILE A 70 -2.66 2.48 3.32
C ILE A 70 -2.38 2.27 4.83
N ILE A 71 -1.51 3.08 5.42
CA ILE A 71 -1.20 3.03 6.86
C ILE A 71 -2.45 3.32 7.69
N ALA A 72 -3.24 4.33 7.33
CA ALA A 72 -4.47 4.67 8.04
C ALA A 72 -5.46 3.50 8.03
N GLY A 73 -5.67 2.85 6.88
CA GLY A 73 -6.51 1.67 6.79
C GLY A 73 -5.97 0.49 7.60
N TRP A 74 -4.66 0.27 7.59
CA TRP A 74 -4.02 -0.79 8.40
C TRP A 74 -4.18 -0.55 9.91
N LEU A 75 -4.00 0.70 10.37
CA LEU A 75 -4.24 1.07 11.77
C LEU A 75 -5.69 0.83 12.19
N CYS A 76 -6.63 0.96 11.25
CA CYS A 76 -8.06 0.70 11.46
C CYS A 76 -8.47 -0.76 11.20
N GLY A 77 -7.52 -1.68 11.00
CA GLY A 77 -7.78 -3.12 10.95
C GLY A 77 -7.84 -3.75 9.57
N ALA A 78 -7.55 -3.01 8.49
CA ALA A 78 -7.38 -3.61 7.17
C ALA A 78 -6.12 -4.51 7.14
N ARG A 79 -6.25 -5.71 6.61
CA ARG A 79 -5.18 -6.71 6.49
C ARG A 79 -5.03 -7.29 5.10
N TYR A 80 -6.10 -7.33 4.30
CA TYR A 80 -5.99 -7.58 2.87
C TYR A 80 -5.99 -6.24 2.12
N ILE A 81 -4.84 -5.80 1.59
CA ILE A 81 -4.72 -4.49 0.94
C ILE A 81 -4.50 -4.73 -0.54
N GLU A 82 -5.55 -4.55 -1.34
CA GLU A 82 -5.43 -4.51 -2.78
C GLU A 82 -4.90 -3.14 -3.20
N LEU A 83 -3.65 -3.15 -3.64
CA LEU A 83 -2.94 -1.95 -4.07
C LEU A 83 -3.60 -1.37 -5.32
N LYS A 84 -3.47 -0.06 -5.52
CA LYS A 84 -4.09 0.54 -6.69
C LYS A 84 -3.53 -0.07 -7.97
N THR A 85 -4.46 -0.37 -8.87
CA THR A 85 -4.22 -0.93 -10.19
C THR A 85 -3.17 -0.13 -10.95
N ILE A 86 -2.01 -0.76 -11.18
CA ILE A 86 -0.97 -0.25 -12.07
C ILE A 86 -1.23 -0.68 -13.50
N GLN A 87 -0.65 0.05 -14.44
CA GLN A 87 -1.04 -0.07 -15.83
C GLN A 87 0.08 0.42 -16.76
N THR A 88 0.21 -0.13 -17.98
CA THR A 88 1.36 0.20 -18.85
C THR A 88 1.39 1.65 -19.33
N LEU A 89 0.23 2.29 -19.49
CA LEU A 89 0.14 3.71 -19.83
C LEU A 89 0.39 4.54 -18.57
N ASP A 90 1.65 4.96 -18.42
CA ASP A 90 2.20 5.54 -17.18
C ASP A 90 1.93 7.04 -17.02
N GLU A 91 1.57 7.73 -18.11
CA GLU A 91 1.24 9.14 -18.11
C GLU A 91 -0.15 9.33 -18.70
N ILE A 92 -1.08 9.78 -17.85
CA ILE A 92 -2.48 10.00 -18.22
C ILE A 92 -2.89 11.36 -17.71
N GLU A 93 -3.55 12.12 -18.57
CA GLU A 93 -4.27 13.33 -18.15
C GLU A 93 -5.69 12.93 -17.74
N VAL A 94 -5.97 12.99 -16.45
CA VAL A 94 -7.29 12.63 -15.89
C VAL A 94 -8.13 13.90 -15.78
N SER A 95 -9.25 13.94 -16.52
CA SER A 95 -10.23 15.04 -16.40
C SER A 95 -10.89 15.04 -15.02
N LYS A 96 -11.01 16.21 -14.37
CA LYS A 96 -11.55 16.35 -13.01
C LYS A 96 -12.80 17.24 -12.99
N PRO A 97 -13.86 16.91 -12.21
CA PRO A 97 -13.96 15.78 -11.28
C PRO A 97 -14.04 14.42 -11.99
N CYS A 98 -13.27 13.45 -11.52
CA CYS A 98 -13.14 12.11 -12.13
C CYS A 98 -13.99 11.04 -11.44
N ILE A 99 -14.71 11.41 -10.37
CA ILE A 99 -15.60 10.52 -9.61
C ILE A 99 -16.98 11.18 -9.59
N ASP A 100 -17.96 10.50 -10.16
CA ASP A 100 -19.37 10.87 -10.05
C ASP A 100 -20.05 9.97 -9.01
N ILE A 101 -20.51 10.58 -7.91
CA ILE A 101 -21.10 9.91 -6.74
C ILE A 101 -22.62 10.07 -6.66
N SER A 102 -23.27 10.46 -7.76
CA SER A 102 -24.73 10.58 -7.78
C SER A 102 -25.45 9.28 -7.42
N ASP A 103 -24.91 8.12 -7.85
CA ASP A 103 -25.41 6.79 -7.52
C ASP A 103 -24.29 5.83 -7.06
N GLU A 104 -23.87 4.85 -7.88
CA GLU A 104 -22.93 3.77 -7.53
C GLU A 104 -21.47 4.23 -7.37
N GLY A 105 -21.15 5.49 -7.68
CA GLY A 105 -19.79 6.01 -7.61
C GLY A 105 -18.93 5.51 -8.76
N TYR A 106 -19.11 6.07 -9.97
CA TYR A 106 -18.31 5.67 -11.13
C TYR A 106 -17.04 6.51 -11.24
N ASN A 107 -15.94 5.84 -11.60
CA ASN A 107 -14.79 6.54 -12.15
C ASN A 107 -15.16 6.91 -13.59
N CYS A 108 -15.24 8.19 -13.89
CA CYS A 108 -15.55 8.67 -15.25
C CYS A 108 -14.32 8.61 -16.18
N GLU A 109 -13.15 8.32 -15.61
CA GLU A 109 -11.84 8.34 -16.29
C GLU A 109 -10.89 7.28 -15.70
N TRP A 110 -9.70 7.15 -16.31
CA TRP A 110 -8.60 6.33 -15.80
C TRP A 110 -8.21 6.73 -14.38
N SER A 111 -7.84 5.73 -13.57
CA SER A 111 -7.83 5.90 -12.12
C SER A 111 -6.44 5.88 -11.48
N GLN A 112 -5.37 5.75 -12.27
CA GLN A 112 -4.00 5.78 -11.77
C GLN A 112 -3.36 7.15 -11.99
N GLU A 113 -3.19 7.92 -10.91
CA GLU A 113 -2.61 9.28 -10.95
C GLU A 113 -1.09 9.29 -10.75
N LEU A 114 -0.54 8.29 -10.07
CA LEU A 114 0.90 8.15 -9.85
C LEU A 114 1.52 7.31 -10.96
N LYS A 115 2.74 7.67 -11.38
CA LYS A 115 3.55 6.81 -12.24
C LYS A 115 3.83 5.47 -11.55
N ILE A 116 4.07 4.41 -12.30
CA ILE A 116 4.38 3.05 -11.83
C ILE A 116 5.54 3.09 -10.82
N LYS A 117 6.60 3.86 -11.11
CA LYS A 117 7.73 4.02 -10.18
C LYS A 117 7.31 4.68 -8.87
N GLN A 118 6.50 5.73 -8.93
CA GLN A 118 5.98 6.40 -7.74
C GLN A 118 5.05 5.49 -6.95
N SER A 119 4.26 4.65 -7.63
CA SER A 119 3.36 3.67 -7.01
C SER A 119 4.17 2.64 -6.23
N PHE A 120 5.19 2.04 -6.87
CA PHE A 120 6.11 1.15 -6.19
C PHE A 120 6.76 1.80 -4.97
N GLU A 121 7.25 3.05 -5.11
CA GLU A 121 7.83 3.78 -3.98
C GLU A 121 6.84 3.96 -2.83
N GLU A 122 5.58 4.33 -3.10
CA GLU A 122 4.55 4.45 -2.06
C GLU A 122 4.25 3.10 -1.38
N TYR A 123 4.21 2.01 -2.15
CA TYR A 123 3.96 0.67 -1.61
C TYR A 123 5.11 0.18 -0.74
N LEU A 124 6.36 0.42 -1.15
CA LEU A 124 7.55 0.13 -0.35
C LEU A 124 7.59 0.96 0.94
N LYS A 125 7.27 2.26 0.87
CA LYS A 125 7.17 3.11 2.08
C LYS A 125 6.11 2.58 3.04
N ALA A 126 4.92 2.23 2.54
CA ALA A 126 3.85 1.65 3.35
C ALA A 126 4.29 0.33 3.99
N TRP A 127 4.94 -0.54 3.22
CA TRP A 127 5.48 -1.81 3.71
C TRP A 127 6.44 -1.59 4.88
N ILE A 128 7.44 -0.72 4.72
CA ILE A 128 8.41 -0.40 5.77
C ILE A 128 7.72 0.20 7.01
N ILE A 129 6.84 1.19 6.82
CA ILE A 129 6.21 1.89 7.96
C ILE A 129 5.26 0.98 8.73
N ILE A 130 4.55 0.05 8.06
CA ILE A 130 3.70 -0.92 8.75
C ILE A 130 4.53 -1.83 9.67
N HIS A 131 5.71 -2.27 9.23
CA HIS A 131 6.62 -3.06 10.09
C HIS A 131 7.14 -2.22 11.27
N ILE A 132 7.48 -0.95 11.04
CA ILE A 132 7.84 -0.02 12.12
C ILE A 132 6.70 0.14 13.13
N LEU A 133 5.47 0.34 12.65
CA LEU A 133 4.29 0.50 13.50
C LEU A 133 4.02 -0.77 14.32
N ARG A 134 4.11 -1.95 13.69
CA ARG A 134 3.96 -3.23 14.37
C ARG A 134 4.94 -3.36 15.53
N HIS A 135 6.20 -3.02 15.29
CA HIS A 135 7.24 -2.99 16.32
C HIS A 135 6.94 -1.98 17.44
N GLU A 136 6.63 -0.72 17.12
CA GLU A 136 6.36 0.31 18.14
C GLU A 136 5.08 0.07 18.94
N LEU A 137 4.09 -0.61 18.36
CA LEU A 137 2.86 -1.03 19.03
C LEU A 137 3.02 -2.35 19.82
N ASN A 138 4.19 -3.00 19.74
CA ASN A 138 4.51 -4.28 20.38
C ASN A 138 3.54 -5.41 20.03
N TYR A 139 3.13 -5.51 18.77
CA TYR A 139 2.28 -6.61 18.30
C TYR A 139 3.14 -7.86 18.06
N SER A 140 2.73 -9.00 18.63
CA SER A 140 3.48 -10.26 18.57
C SER A 140 3.14 -11.10 17.33
N GLY A 141 4.12 -11.85 16.82
CA GLY A 141 3.96 -12.76 15.69
C GLY A 141 4.12 -12.10 14.32
N GLU A 142 3.82 -12.85 13.26
CA GLU A 142 3.90 -12.43 11.86
C GLU A 142 3.07 -11.18 11.57
N LEU A 143 3.39 -10.44 10.50
CA LEU A 143 2.70 -9.21 10.12
C LEU A 143 1.17 -9.36 10.00
N GLY A 144 0.73 -10.53 9.56
CA GLY A 144 -0.69 -10.89 9.41
C GLY A 144 -1.43 -10.00 8.41
N THR A 145 -0.72 -9.50 7.40
CA THR A 145 -1.17 -8.54 6.39
C THR A 145 -0.69 -9.00 5.02
N VAL A 146 -1.57 -8.95 4.02
CA VAL A 146 -1.26 -9.25 2.62
C VAL A 146 -1.40 -7.98 1.80
N PHE A 147 -0.35 -7.62 1.08
CA PHE A 147 -0.46 -6.69 -0.05
C PHE A 147 -0.74 -7.52 -1.30
N ASN A 148 -1.82 -7.20 -2.00
CA ASN A 148 -2.19 -7.80 -3.27
C ASN A 148 -1.95 -6.78 -4.38
N MET A 149 -1.14 -7.16 -5.38
CA MET A 149 -0.96 -6.32 -6.56
C MET A 149 -2.26 -6.28 -7.36
N SER A 150 -2.56 -5.15 -7.98
CA SER A 150 -3.64 -5.04 -8.96
C SER A 150 -3.04 -4.56 -10.27
N VAL A 151 -3.34 -5.24 -11.38
CA VAL A 151 -2.87 -4.86 -12.71
C VAL A 151 -4.04 -4.80 -13.69
N GLY A 152 -4.11 -3.71 -14.45
CA GLY A 152 -5.05 -3.55 -15.57
C GLY A 152 -4.32 -3.71 -16.90
N TYR A 153 -5.09 -3.92 -17.98
CA TYR A 153 -4.71 -4.17 -19.38
C TYR A 153 -4.83 -5.60 -19.88
N ASP A 154 -4.78 -5.72 -21.21
CA ASP A 154 -4.60 -6.96 -21.92
C ASP A 154 -3.23 -7.60 -21.62
N MET A 155 -3.06 -8.84 -22.06
CA MET A 155 -1.79 -9.57 -21.90
C MET A 155 -0.61 -8.80 -22.49
N LYS A 156 -0.80 -8.08 -23.59
CA LYS A 156 0.26 -7.31 -24.25
C LYS A 156 0.76 -6.17 -23.36
N GLY A 157 -0.14 -5.45 -22.68
CA GLY A 157 0.18 -4.40 -21.74
C GLY A 157 0.87 -4.95 -20.49
N ILE A 158 0.40 -6.08 -19.98
CA ILE A 158 1.00 -6.75 -18.81
C ILE A 158 2.45 -7.18 -19.10
N LEU A 159 2.73 -7.62 -20.33
CA LEU A 159 4.06 -8.03 -20.76
C LEU A 159 5.03 -6.88 -21.09
N GLN A 160 4.63 -5.61 -20.97
CA GLN A 160 5.54 -4.48 -21.20
C GLN A 160 6.59 -4.35 -20.10
N ASP A 161 7.78 -3.87 -20.48
CA ASP A 161 8.97 -3.79 -19.60
C ASP A 161 8.71 -3.01 -18.31
N ASN A 162 7.91 -1.94 -18.34
CA ASN A 162 7.61 -1.16 -17.14
C ASN A 162 6.71 -1.90 -16.15
N VAL A 163 5.78 -2.72 -16.63
CA VAL A 163 4.92 -3.56 -15.79
C VAL A 163 5.71 -4.76 -15.25
N GLN A 164 6.53 -5.38 -16.09
CA GLN A 164 7.44 -6.46 -15.65
C GLN A 164 8.43 -5.96 -14.60
N TRP A 165 9.02 -4.77 -14.80
CA TRP A 165 9.85 -4.10 -13.80
C TRP A 165 9.11 -3.93 -12.47
N PHE A 166 7.84 -3.54 -12.50
CA PHE A 166 7.04 -3.40 -11.29
C PHE A 166 6.88 -4.74 -10.57
N PHE A 167 6.59 -5.83 -11.28
CA PHE A 167 6.48 -7.16 -10.68
C PHE A 167 7.79 -7.64 -10.09
N ASP A 168 8.91 -7.46 -10.80
CA ASP A 168 10.24 -7.80 -10.29
C ASP A 168 10.52 -7.08 -8.98
N LYS A 169 10.16 -5.78 -8.91
CA LYS A 169 10.34 -4.97 -7.70
C LYS A 169 9.40 -5.29 -6.56
N MET A 170 8.16 -5.71 -6.85
CA MET A 170 7.25 -6.19 -5.81
C MET A 170 7.66 -7.56 -5.26
N ASN A 171 8.32 -8.38 -6.07
CA ASN A 171 8.86 -9.68 -5.69
C ASN A 171 10.19 -9.58 -4.93
N ASP A 172 11.08 -8.67 -5.33
CA ASP A 172 12.36 -8.38 -4.67
C ASP A 172 12.68 -6.87 -4.73
N CYS A 173 12.50 -6.22 -3.59
CA CYS A 173 12.87 -4.82 -3.36
C CYS A 173 14.09 -4.67 -2.44
N SER A 174 14.94 -5.68 -2.30
CA SER A 174 16.04 -5.69 -1.31
C SER A 174 16.95 -4.46 -1.40
N LEU A 175 17.29 -4.04 -2.62
CA LEU A 175 18.12 -2.86 -2.87
C LEU A 175 17.40 -1.57 -2.46
N GLU A 176 16.18 -1.34 -2.97
CA GLU A 176 15.40 -0.13 -2.68
C GLU A 176 15.00 -0.03 -1.21
N LYS A 177 14.69 -1.18 -0.59
CA LYS A 177 14.42 -1.28 0.85
C LYS A 177 15.65 -0.90 1.66
N ALA A 178 16.83 -1.41 1.30
CA ALA A 178 18.08 -1.06 1.99
C ALA A 178 18.38 0.44 1.91
N ASP A 179 18.18 1.06 0.74
CA ASP A 179 18.35 2.49 0.54
C ASP A 179 17.36 3.30 1.42
N MET A 180 16.07 2.95 1.41
CA MET A 180 15.08 3.63 2.26
C MET A 180 15.33 3.43 3.76
N ILE A 181 15.80 2.24 4.18
CA ILE A 181 16.19 1.97 5.57
C ILE A 181 17.39 2.85 5.96
N ASN A 182 18.41 2.93 5.10
CA ASN A 182 19.58 3.79 5.32
C ASN A 182 19.18 5.26 5.50
N GLU A 183 18.20 5.72 4.72
CA GLU A 183 17.66 7.08 4.80
C GLU A 183 17.01 7.41 6.15
N ILE A 184 16.34 6.45 6.79
CA ILE A 184 15.62 6.67 8.05
C ILE A 184 16.37 6.22 9.29
N ARG A 185 17.51 5.52 9.17
CA ARG A 185 18.25 4.97 10.32
C ARG A 185 18.58 6.02 11.39
N ASN A 186 18.91 7.26 10.98
CA ASN A 186 19.20 8.34 11.92
C ASN A 186 17.95 8.86 12.67
N ILE A 187 16.76 8.68 12.08
CA ILE A 187 15.47 9.13 12.62
C ILE A 187 14.86 8.04 13.50
N TYR A 188 14.99 6.79 13.07
CA TYR A 188 14.45 5.62 13.76
C TYR A 188 15.51 4.50 13.81
N PRO A 189 16.49 4.59 14.75
CA PRO A 189 17.60 3.62 14.83
C PRO A 189 17.17 2.18 15.12
N LYS A 190 15.99 1.99 15.72
CA LYS A 190 15.45 0.64 15.99
C LYS A 190 15.10 -0.14 14.72
N ILE A 191 15.12 0.50 13.53
CA ILE A 191 14.87 -0.17 12.25
C ILE A 191 15.78 -1.38 12.04
N ASP A 192 17.02 -1.32 12.54
CA ASP A 192 17.99 -2.41 12.39
C ASP A 192 17.61 -3.66 13.21
N ASN A 193 16.63 -3.56 14.12
CA ASN A 193 16.08 -4.69 14.90
C ASN A 193 14.78 -5.25 14.30
N ILE A 194 14.32 -4.70 13.18
CA ILE A 194 13.06 -5.10 12.54
C ILE A 194 13.39 -5.91 11.31
N ASP A 195 12.90 -7.15 11.27
CA ASP A 195 12.92 -7.94 10.04
C ASP A 195 11.80 -7.48 9.12
N ILE A 196 12.17 -6.99 7.93
CA ILE A 196 11.25 -6.53 6.90
C ILE A 196 11.53 -7.38 5.66
N PRO A 197 10.58 -8.19 5.16
CA PRO A 197 10.80 -9.03 3.98
C PRO A 197 11.15 -8.21 2.73
N ASP A 198 11.98 -8.79 1.87
CA ASP A 198 12.34 -8.23 0.55
C ASP A 198 11.22 -8.38 -0.49
N THR A 199 10.25 -9.26 -0.23
CA THR A 199 9.07 -9.44 -1.07
C THR A 199 7.91 -8.67 -0.48
N ILE A 200 7.39 -7.68 -1.20
CA ILE A 200 6.19 -6.93 -0.83
C ILE A 200 4.93 -7.76 -1.17
N SER A 201 4.92 -8.37 -2.36
CA SER A 201 3.77 -9.16 -2.82
C SER A 201 4.18 -10.21 -3.85
N ASN A 202 3.54 -11.37 -3.77
CA ASN A 202 3.67 -12.50 -4.69
C ASN A 202 2.29 -12.96 -5.24
N ASN A 203 1.27 -12.11 -5.11
CA ASN A 203 -0.10 -12.40 -5.51
C ASN A 203 -0.69 -11.19 -6.22
N ILE A 204 -1.61 -11.44 -7.16
CA ILE A 204 -2.09 -10.41 -8.08
C ILE A 204 -3.57 -10.61 -8.42
N THR A 205 -4.29 -9.50 -8.48
CA THR A 205 -5.64 -9.39 -9.03
C THR A 205 -5.56 -8.82 -10.44
N LEU A 206 -6.23 -9.48 -11.38
CA LEU A 206 -6.36 -9.03 -12.77
C LEU A 206 -7.60 -8.15 -12.89
N SER A 207 -7.42 -6.88 -13.24
CA SER A 207 -8.48 -5.87 -13.36
C SER A 207 -8.68 -5.49 -14.84
N THR A 208 -9.16 -6.45 -15.63
CA THR A 208 -9.27 -6.34 -17.10
C THR A 208 -10.57 -5.67 -17.55
N MET A 209 -10.94 -4.54 -16.95
CA MET A 209 -12.21 -3.84 -17.25
C MET A 209 -12.05 -2.81 -18.39
N HIS A 210 -10.99 -2.00 -18.37
CA HIS A 210 -10.78 -0.90 -19.33
C HIS A 210 -9.71 -1.28 -20.36
N GLY A 211 -10.02 -1.14 -21.65
CA GLY A 211 -9.09 -1.42 -22.76
C GLY A 211 -8.98 -2.89 -23.16
N CYS A 212 -9.78 -3.78 -22.54
CA CYS A 212 -9.84 -5.20 -22.90
C CYS A 212 -11.33 -5.65 -22.98
N PRO A 213 -12.11 -5.14 -23.94
CA PRO A 213 -13.48 -5.61 -24.15
C PRO A 213 -13.47 -7.13 -24.36
N ALA A 214 -14.46 -7.84 -23.81
CA ALA A 214 -14.65 -9.24 -24.10
C ALA A 214 -15.02 -9.39 -25.59
N ASP A 215 -14.26 -10.20 -26.33
CA ASP A 215 -14.66 -10.69 -27.65
C ASP A 215 -15.87 -11.64 -27.53
#